data_AF-A0A5N6EJQ4-F1
#
_entry.id   AF-A0A5N6EJQ4-F1
#
_cell.length_a   1.000
_cell.length_b   1.000
_cell.length_c   1.000
_cell.angle_alpha   90.00
_cell.angle_beta   90.00
_cell.angle_gamma   90.00
#
_symmetry.space_group_name_H-M   'P 1'
#
loop_
_entity.id
_entity.type
_entity.pdbx_description
1 polymer ?
#
loop_
_entity_poly.entity_id
_entity_poly.type
_entity_poly.pdbx_seq_one_letter_code
_entity_poly.pdbx_strand_id
1 'polypeptide(L)'
;MYKPIYCGTVPTKGHSINCEMILGEIVSLISLQYANVLVNSHPQVAQGVHNHSYFRTNPMTRAYYSLLYIYGVTGTSEERDYVSKMVNKAHCGVRGRNYNAMDPKQQLWVASCFFVANLTVQETFFGLLDEQSKEVLYKDATRFGTSLQVPLEMWPENVNKFWEYWNNEMHHFEDTPAVLRVTQDVLYPHNIPFWLLFVPPIARVFTIHWLSEAC
;
A
#
# COMPACT_ATOMS: atom_id res chain seq x y z
N MET A 1 21.26 -25.58 18.72
CA MET A 1 21.46 -24.77 19.94
C MET A 1 22.01 -23.42 19.50
N TYR A 2 21.13 -22.44 19.27
CA TYR A 2 21.51 -21.12 18.76
C TYR A 2 22.15 -20.30 19.89
N LYS A 3 23.39 -19.83 19.69
CA LYS A 3 24.05 -18.89 20.61
C LYS A 3 23.91 -17.47 20.03
N PRO A 4 23.23 -16.54 20.71
CA PRO A 4 23.22 -15.15 20.29
C PRO A 4 24.58 -14.52 20.58
N ILE A 5 25.11 -13.80 19.59
CA ILE A 5 26.29 -12.94 19.76
C ILE A 5 25.77 -11.64 20.37
N TYR A 6 26.11 -11.37 21.62
CA TYR A 6 25.92 -10.05 22.23
C TYR A 6 27.21 -9.24 22.09
N CYS A 7 27.11 -8.02 21.56
CA CYS A 7 27.89 -6.86 22.03
C CYS A 7 27.28 -5.55 21.53
N GLY A 8 26.95 -4.64 22.46
CA GLY A 8 26.62 -3.23 22.18
C GLY A 8 25.22 -2.83 22.62
N THR A 9 25.09 -2.29 23.84
CA THR A 9 23.87 -1.62 24.30
C THR A 9 23.74 -0.27 23.61
N VAL A 10 22.95 -0.22 22.54
CA VAL A 10 22.37 1.03 22.03
C VAL A 10 21.28 1.45 23.04
N PRO A 11 21.23 2.72 23.48
CA PRO A 11 20.19 3.17 24.39
C PRO A 11 18.85 3.20 23.64
N THR A 12 18.03 2.17 23.82
CA THR A 12 16.68 2.10 23.26
C THR A 12 15.74 2.93 24.13
N LYS A 13 15.29 4.09 23.60
CA LYS A 13 13.99 4.61 24.02
C LYS A 13 12.97 3.52 23.70
N GLY A 14 12.27 3.05 24.73
CA GLY A 14 11.46 1.84 24.69
C GLY A 14 10.49 1.78 23.50
N HIS A 15 10.78 0.89 22.57
CA HIS A 15 9.80 0.21 21.73
C HIS A 15 10.15 -1.28 21.84
N SER A 16 9.39 -2.01 22.63
CA SER A 16 9.48 -3.48 22.63
C SER A 16 8.96 -3.98 21.28
N ILE A 17 9.82 -4.53 20.45
CA ILE A 17 9.42 -5.19 19.20
C ILE A 17 8.56 -6.40 19.58
N ASN A 18 7.30 -6.44 19.14
CA ASN A 18 6.38 -7.56 19.38
C ASN A 18 6.14 -8.36 18.08
N CYS A 19 5.66 -9.61 18.18
CA CYS A 19 5.43 -10.46 17.01
C CYS A 19 4.35 -9.90 16.07
N GLU A 20 3.34 -9.21 16.60
CA GLU A 20 2.26 -8.61 15.82
C GLU A 20 2.77 -7.50 14.89
N MET A 21 3.71 -6.69 15.36
CA MET A 21 4.37 -5.64 14.57
C MET A 21 5.22 -6.25 13.45
N ILE A 22 6.00 -7.30 13.75
CA ILE A 22 6.77 -8.03 12.73
C ILE A 22 5.86 -8.64 11.67
N LEU A 23 4.73 -9.24 12.08
CA LEU A 23 3.75 -9.79 11.15
C LEU A 23 3.14 -8.68 10.28
N GLY A 24 2.78 -7.53 10.86
CA GLY A 24 2.29 -6.36 10.10
C GLY A 24 3.29 -5.85 9.05
N GLU A 25 4.58 -5.78 9.39
CA GLU A 25 5.65 -5.40 8.46
C GLU A 25 5.79 -6.43 7.31
N ILE A 26 5.78 -7.73 7.62
CA ILE A 26 5.89 -8.77 6.60
C ILE A 26 4.67 -8.74 5.66
N VAL A 27 3.46 -8.59 6.21
CA VAL A 27 2.21 -8.49 5.43
C VAL A 27 2.25 -7.28 4.50
N SER A 28 2.69 -6.12 5.01
CA SER A 28 2.84 -4.90 4.19
C SER A 28 3.88 -5.05 3.08
N LEU A 29 4.99 -5.74 3.36
CA LEU A 29 6.04 -5.99 2.37
C LEU A 29 5.55 -6.91 1.25
N ILE A 30 4.89 -8.03 1.59
CA ILE A 30 4.36 -9.00 0.62
C ILE A 30 3.23 -8.37 -0.21
N SER A 31 2.35 -7.60 0.43
CA SER A 31 1.19 -6.98 -0.22
C SER A 31 1.56 -5.86 -1.21
N LEU A 32 2.78 -5.31 -1.13
CA LEU A 32 3.14 -4.09 -1.85
C LEU A 32 2.98 -4.18 -3.36
N GLN A 33 3.36 -5.29 -4.02
CA GLN A 33 3.19 -5.41 -5.47
C GLN A 33 1.71 -5.44 -5.84
N TYR A 34 0.91 -6.26 -5.15
CA TYR A 34 -0.52 -6.38 -5.37
C TYR A 34 -1.24 -5.05 -5.13
N ALA A 35 -0.94 -4.37 -4.01
CA ALA A 35 -1.44 -3.04 -3.72
C ALA A 35 -1.13 -2.05 -4.85
N ASN A 36 0.09 -2.06 -5.40
CA ASN A 36 0.43 -1.14 -6.49
C ASN A 36 -0.29 -1.50 -7.80
N VAL A 37 -0.63 -2.76 -8.06
CA VAL A 37 -1.48 -3.08 -9.21
C VAL A 37 -2.90 -2.53 -9.00
N LEU A 38 -3.49 -2.76 -7.81
CA LEU A 38 -4.82 -2.23 -7.47
C LEU A 38 -4.87 -0.70 -7.50
N VAL A 39 -3.90 -0.03 -6.89
CA VAL A 39 -3.81 1.44 -6.86
C VAL A 39 -3.83 2.02 -8.28
N ASN A 40 -3.11 1.37 -9.21
CA ASN A 40 -2.98 1.82 -10.58
C ASN A 40 -4.03 1.25 -11.54
N SER A 41 -5.06 0.55 -11.04
CA SER A 41 -6.26 0.27 -11.85
C SER A 41 -7.08 1.54 -12.07
N HIS A 42 -7.04 2.50 -11.14
CA HIS A 42 -7.73 3.78 -11.28
C HIS A 42 -7.04 4.66 -12.34
N PRO A 43 -7.72 5.07 -13.43
CA PRO A 43 -7.09 5.75 -14.57
C PRO A 43 -6.36 7.06 -14.23
N GLN A 44 -6.97 7.91 -13.41
CA GLN A 44 -6.36 9.19 -12.99
C GLN A 44 -5.11 8.98 -12.13
N VAL A 45 -5.13 8.01 -11.22
CA VAL A 45 -3.97 7.64 -10.39
C VAL A 45 -2.85 7.11 -11.28
N ALA A 46 -3.15 6.15 -12.15
CA ALA A 46 -2.20 5.58 -13.10
C ALA A 46 -1.59 6.65 -14.00
N GLN A 47 -2.38 7.62 -14.48
CA GLN A 47 -1.90 8.72 -15.29
C GLN A 47 -0.95 9.64 -14.52
N GLY A 48 -1.24 9.92 -13.24
CA GLY A 48 -0.35 10.67 -12.36
C GLY A 48 0.97 9.94 -12.11
N VAL A 49 0.92 8.63 -11.85
CA VAL A 49 2.11 7.79 -11.69
C VAL A 49 2.93 7.75 -12.98
N HIS A 50 2.28 7.53 -14.13
CA HIS A 50 2.95 7.48 -15.42
C HIS A 50 3.72 8.76 -15.75
N ASN A 51 3.17 9.93 -15.39
CA ASN A 51 3.76 11.22 -15.71
C ASN A 51 4.81 11.70 -14.71
N HIS A 52 4.71 11.31 -13.43
CA HIS A 52 5.51 11.89 -12.35
C HIS A 52 6.32 10.89 -11.51
N SER A 53 6.07 9.59 -11.66
CA SER A 53 6.73 8.58 -10.82
C SER A 53 7.99 8.01 -11.46
N TYR A 54 8.99 7.74 -10.63
CA TYR A 54 10.18 7.00 -11.00
C TYR A 54 9.98 5.48 -10.94
N PHE A 55 8.75 4.98 -11.08
CA PHE A 55 8.43 3.55 -10.93
C PHE A 55 9.30 2.66 -11.82
N ARG A 56 9.42 3.04 -13.11
CA ARG A 56 10.20 2.31 -14.10
C ARG A 56 11.71 2.45 -13.94
N THR A 57 12.18 3.65 -13.56
CA THR A 57 13.61 3.97 -13.54
C THR A 57 14.26 3.60 -12.21
N ASN A 58 13.52 3.70 -11.11
CA ASN A 58 14.00 3.43 -9.76
C ASN A 58 12.91 2.78 -8.88
N PRO A 59 12.54 1.52 -9.15
CA PRO A 59 11.49 0.81 -8.42
C PRO A 59 11.83 0.58 -6.94
N MET A 60 13.11 0.46 -6.59
CA MET A 60 13.52 0.27 -5.20
C MET A 60 13.27 1.51 -4.35
N THR A 61 13.62 2.70 -4.86
CA THR A 61 13.29 3.95 -4.18
C THR A 61 11.78 4.16 -4.12
N ARG A 62 11.04 3.81 -5.17
CA ARG A 62 9.58 3.87 -5.17
C ARG A 62 8.95 2.97 -4.11
N ALA A 63 9.42 1.73 -3.98
CA ALA A 63 8.97 0.78 -2.97
C ALA A 63 9.31 1.25 -1.55
N TYR A 64 10.53 1.76 -1.34
CA TYR A 64 10.96 2.32 -0.07
C TYR A 64 10.04 3.45 0.41
N TYR A 65 9.72 4.43 -0.43
CA TYR A 65 8.84 5.53 -0.04
C TYR A 65 7.38 5.09 0.19
N SER A 66 6.89 4.06 -0.52
CA SER A 66 5.58 3.47 -0.21
C SER A 66 5.56 2.87 1.19
N LEU A 67 6.55 2.03 1.50
CA LEU A 67 6.63 1.34 2.79
C LEU A 67 6.87 2.34 3.93
N LEU A 68 7.70 3.36 3.69
CA LEU A 68 7.91 4.45 4.65
C LEU A 68 6.59 5.14 5.01
N TYR A 69 5.73 5.41 4.02
CA TYR A 69 4.40 5.96 4.29
C TYR A 69 3.51 4.97 5.05
N ILE A 70 3.40 3.73 4.57
CA ILE A 70 2.56 2.69 5.17
C ILE A 70 2.92 2.48 6.65
N TYR A 71 4.21 2.31 6.97
CA TYR A 71 4.65 2.12 8.35
C TYR A 71 4.55 3.38 9.19
N GLY A 72 4.91 4.53 8.64
CA GLY A 72 4.86 5.78 9.38
C GLY A 72 3.43 6.15 9.78
N VAL A 73 2.45 5.85 8.93
CA VAL A 73 1.04 6.19 9.21
C VAL A 73 0.41 5.30 10.28
N THR A 74 0.88 4.06 10.40
CA THR A 74 0.45 3.09 11.43
C THR A 74 1.26 3.21 12.73
N GLY A 75 2.37 3.96 12.69
CA GLY A 75 3.26 4.21 13.83
C GLY A 75 2.75 5.27 14.81
N THR A 76 3.69 6.00 15.44
CA THR A 76 3.34 7.05 16.41
C THR A 76 2.72 8.28 15.73
N SER A 77 2.12 9.18 16.52
CA SER A 77 1.63 10.45 16.01
C SER A 77 2.72 11.28 15.32
N GLU A 78 3.94 11.30 15.85
CA GLU A 78 5.07 12.03 15.27
C GLU A 78 5.52 11.43 13.94
N GLU A 79 5.59 10.09 13.85
CA GLU A 79 5.95 9.38 12.63
C GLU A 79 4.90 9.62 11.54
N ARG A 80 3.62 9.51 11.90
CA ARG A 80 2.48 9.79 11.02
C ARG A 80 2.51 11.22 10.50
N ASP A 81 2.71 12.20 11.36
CA ASP A 81 2.80 13.62 10.97
C ASP A 81 3.99 13.86 10.02
N TYR A 82 5.12 13.21 10.29
CA TYR A 82 6.32 13.32 9.46
C TYR A 82 6.08 12.77 8.05
N VAL A 83 5.60 11.53 7.92
CA VAL A 83 5.39 10.91 6.61
C VAL A 83 4.26 11.59 5.84
N SER A 84 3.23 12.08 6.54
CA SER A 84 2.14 12.85 5.92
C SER A 84 2.63 14.15 5.30
N LYS A 85 3.47 14.92 6.02
CA LYS A 85 4.11 16.14 5.48
C LYS A 85 5.02 15.82 4.29
N MET A 86 5.79 14.74 4.38
CA MET A 86 6.66 14.28 3.30
C MET A 86 5.86 13.95 2.03
N VAL A 87 4.79 13.16 2.15
CA VAL A 87 3.92 12.78 1.02
C VAL A 87 3.19 13.99 0.46
N ASN A 88 2.62 14.86 1.29
CA ASN A 88 1.96 16.09 0.84
C ASN A 88 2.91 16.99 0.01
N LYS A 89 4.17 17.10 0.44
CA LYS A 89 5.19 17.84 -0.32
C LYS A 89 5.45 17.20 -1.68
N ALA A 90 5.55 15.88 -1.75
CA ALA A 90 5.73 15.16 -3.01
C ALA A 90 4.50 15.27 -3.93
N HIS A 91 3.29 15.22 -3.38
CA HIS A 91 2.02 15.24 -4.13
C HIS A 91 1.64 16.63 -4.66
N CYS A 92 2.11 17.73 -4.05
CA CYS A 92 1.79 19.11 -4.46
C CYS A 92 2.05 19.41 -5.95
N GLY A 93 3.05 18.75 -6.56
CA GLY A 93 3.40 18.87 -7.97
C GLY A 93 2.75 17.84 -8.90
N VAL A 94 2.05 16.83 -8.37
CA VAL A 94 1.53 15.70 -9.14
C VAL A 94 0.09 15.98 -9.55
N ARG A 95 -0.06 16.79 -10.59
CA ARG A 95 -1.36 17.21 -11.14
C ARG A 95 -1.27 17.47 -12.63
N GLY A 96 -2.35 17.22 -13.33
CA GLY A 96 -2.50 17.47 -14.75
C GLY A 96 -3.95 17.84 -15.08
N ARG A 97 -4.30 17.90 -16.37
CA ARG A 97 -5.65 18.26 -16.81
C ARG A 97 -6.74 17.37 -16.17
N ASN A 98 -6.45 16.07 -16.04
CA ASN A 98 -7.42 15.05 -15.63
C ASN A 98 -7.00 14.26 -14.38
N TYR A 99 -6.00 14.68 -13.61
CA TYR A 99 -5.60 13.98 -12.38
C TYR A 99 -4.99 14.96 -11.37
N ASN A 100 -5.08 14.62 -10.08
CA ASN A 100 -4.51 15.41 -9.00
C ASN A 100 -4.25 14.48 -7.80
N ALA A 101 -2.99 14.30 -7.41
CA ALA A 101 -2.63 13.43 -6.29
C ALA A 101 -3.11 13.94 -4.91
N MET A 102 -3.59 15.18 -4.84
CA MET A 102 -4.22 15.75 -3.64
C MET A 102 -5.76 15.59 -3.65
N ASP A 103 -6.34 14.92 -4.66
CA ASP A 103 -7.78 14.66 -4.71
C ASP A 103 -8.17 13.60 -3.66
N PRO A 104 -9.06 13.92 -2.70
CA PRO A 104 -9.45 13.00 -1.65
C PRO A 104 -10.12 11.73 -2.17
N LYS A 105 -10.79 11.75 -3.33
CA LYS A 105 -11.40 10.55 -3.93
C LYS A 105 -10.34 9.56 -4.39
N GLN A 106 -9.31 10.07 -5.08
CA GLN A 106 -8.18 9.24 -5.53
C GLN A 106 -7.38 8.70 -4.34
N GLN A 107 -7.21 9.50 -3.28
CA GLN A 107 -6.55 9.04 -2.05
C GLN A 107 -7.38 8.01 -1.29
N LEU A 108 -8.70 8.14 -1.26
CA LEU A 108 -9.59 7.13 -0.69
C LEU A 108 -9.43 5.79 -1.42
N TRP A 109 -9.41 5.79 -2.75
CA TRP A 109 -9.10 4.59 -3.54
C TRP A 109 -7.75 4.00 -3.15
N VAL A 110 -6.69 4.80 -3.16
CA VAL A 110 -5.33 4.35 -2.82
C VAL A 110 -5.26 3.73 -1.42
N ALA A 111 -5.86 4.38 -0.42
CA ALA A 111 -5.91 3.89 0.95
C ALA A 111 -6.70 2.58 1.06
N SER A 112 -7.80 2.46 0.31
CA SER A 112 -8.62 1.24 0.24
C SER A 112 -7.84 0.07 -0.35
N CYS A 113 -7.02 0.30 -1.38
CA CYS A 113 -6.15 -0.74 -1.95
C CYS A 113 -5.13 -1.27 -0.94
N PHE A 114 -4.58 -0.42 -0.06
CA PHE A 114 -3.68 -0.89 1.00
C PHE A 114 -4.41 -1.78 1.99
N PHE A 115 -5.63 -1.42 2.41
CA PHE A 115 -6.44 -2.27 3.28
C PHE A 115 -6.70 -3.64 2.64
N VAL A 116 -7.22 -3.66 1.40
CA VAL A 116 -7.52 -4.91 0.69
C VAL A 116 -6.26 -5.76 0.53
N ALA A 117 -5.16 -5.18 0.07
CA ALA A 117 -3.95 -5.95 -0.16
C ALA A 117 -3.36 -6.53 1.14
N ASN A 118 -3.40 -5.79 2.26
CA ASN A 118 -2.96 -6.30 3.55
C ASN A 118 -3.89 -7.41 4.07
N LEU A 119 -5.21 -7.22 3.97
CA LEU A 119 -6.19 -8.23 4.37
C LEU A 119 -6.03 -9.51 3.55
N THR A 120 -5.89 -9.41 2.23
CA THR A 120 -5.68 -10.56 1.34
C THR A 120 -4.42 -11.34 1.73
N VAL A 121 -3.29 -10.66 1.96
CA VAL A 121 -2.05 -11.33 2.37
C VAL A 121 -2.15 -11.95 3.76
N GLN A 122 -2.79 -11.25 4.70
CA GLN A 122 -3.08 -11.77 6.04
C GLN A 122 -3.85 -13.08 5.96
N GLU A 123 -4.96 -13.09 5.24
CA GLU A 123 -5.83 -14.26 5.11
C GLU A 123 -5.16 -15.41 4.31
N THR A 124 -4.32 -15.07 3.32
CA THR A 124 -3.61 -16.06 2.50
C THR A 124 -2.52 -16.80 3.28
N PHE A 125 -1.70 -16.10 4.08
CA PHE A 125 -0.50 -16.67 4.67
C PHE A 125 -0.55 -16.87 6.18
N PHE A 126 -1.42 -16.13 6.88
CA PHE A 126 -1.47 -16.11 8.35
C PHE A 126 -2.84 -16.53 8.89
N GLY A 127 -3.78 -16.89 8.01
CA GLY A 127 -5.09 -17.40 8.34
C GLY A 127 -6.18 -16.32 8.41
N LEU A 128 -7.43 -16.79 8.35
CA LEU A 128 -8.60 -15.91 8.40
C LEU A 128 -8.66 -15.16 9.72
N LEU A 129 -8.95 -13.86 9.62
CA LEU A 129 -9.29 -13.05 10.79
C LEU A 129 -10.73 -13.34 11.20
N ASP A 130 -11.00 -13.35 12.49
CA ASP A 130 -12.37 -13.26 13.00
C ASP A 130 -12.96 -11.85 12.72
N GLU A 131 -14.27 -11.72 12.79
CA GLU A 131 -14.98 -10.46 12.50
C GLU A 131 -14.52 -9.28 13.37
N GLN A 132 -14.17 -9.53 14.64
CA GLN A 132 -13.70 -8.48 15.54
C GLN A 132 -12.31 -8.00 15.12
N SER A 133 -11.41 -8.93 14.78
CA SER A 133 -10.07 -8.64 14.28
C SER A 133 -10.11 -7.90 12.94
N LYS A 134 -11.02 -8.27 12.02
CA LYS A 134 -11.24 -7.55 10.76
C LYS A 134 -11.69 -6.11 10.99
N GLU A 135 -12.62 -5.90 11.92
CA GLU A 135 -13.13 -4.57 12.25
C GLU A 135 -12.04 -3.68 12.88
N VAL A 136 -11.16 -4.25 13.70
CA VAL A 136 -9.99 -3.53 14.24
C VAL A 136 -9.02 -3.12 13.12
N LEU A 137 -8.67 -4.06 12.24
CA LEU A 137 -7.82 -3.78 11.08
C LEU A 137 -8.43 -2.70 10.17
N TYR A 138 -9.74 -2.79 9.93
CA TYR A 138 -10.48 -1.85 9.11
C TYR A 138 -10.46 -0.43 9.69
N LYS A 139 -10.69 -0.30 11.00
CA LYS A 139 -10.60 1.00 11.69
C LYS A 139 -9.19 1.56 11.65
N ASP A 140 -8.17 0.73 11.79
CA ASP A 140 -6.78 1.19 11.72
C ASP A 140 -6.42 1.67 10.30
N ALA A 141 -6.93 0.98 9.27
CA ALA A 141 -6.72 1.34 7.87
C ALA A 141 -7.27 2.73 7.47
N THR A 142 -8.20 3.29 8.23
CA THR A 142 -8.67 4.69 8.05
C THR A 142 -7.50 5.68 8.03
N ARG A 143 -6.41 5.38 8.75
CA ARG A 143 -5.22 6.22 8.84
C ARG A 143 -4.52 6.40 7.49
N PHE A 144 -4.58 5.41 6.59
CA PHE A 144 -3.96 5.52 5.26
C PHE A 144 -4.53 6.67 4.44
N GLY A 145 -5.82 6.98 4.59
CA GLY A 145 -6.48 8.09 3.90
C GLY A 145 -6.49 9.37 4.73
N THR A 146 -6.91 9.27 6.00
CA THR A 146 -7.17 10.41 6.88
C THR A 146 -5.92 11.19 7.30
N SER A 147 -4.74 10.60 7.13
CA SER A 147 -3.47 11.31 7.33
C SER A 147 -3.11 12.23 6.16
N LEU A 148 -3.86 12.18 5.05
CA LEU A 148 -3.71 13.05 3.89
C LEU A 148 -4.92 13.98 3.73
N GLN A 149 -5.63 13.92 2.61
CA GLN A 149 -6.74 14.83 2.30
C GLN A 149 -8.11 14.17 2.49
N VAL A 150 -8.17 12.86 2.77
CA VAL A 150 -9.43 12.13 2.92
C VAL A 150 -10.08 12.51 4.27
N PRO A 151 -11.24 13.17 4.30
CA PRO A 151 -11.94 13.39 5.55
C PRO A 151 -12.50 12.05 6.07
N LEU A 152 -12.63 11.90 7.39
CA LEU A 152 -13.03 10.62 8.00
C LEU A 152 -14.41 10.17 7.50
N GLU A 153 -15.31 11.11 7.24
CA GLU A 153 -16.67 10.89 6.75
C GLU A 153 -16.71 10.33 5.33
N MET A 154 -15.60 10.41 4.59
CA MET A 154 -15.47 9.80 3.26
C MET A 154 -15.07 8.33 3.32
N TRP A 155 -14.45 7.90 4.42
CA TRP A 155 -14.16 6.49 4.64
C TRP A 155 -15.49 5.75 4.92
N PRO A 156 -15.73 4.57 4.32
CA PRO A 156 -16.98 3.87 4.56
C PRO A 156 -17.20 3.56 6.05
N GLU A 157 -18.44 3.58 6.49
CA GLU A 157 -18.75 3.56 7.93
C GLU A 157 -18.36 2.23 8.61
N ASN A 158 -18.40 1.13 7.87
CA ASN A 158 -18.11 -0.21 8.33
C ASN A 158 -17.67 -1.10 7.17
N VAL A 159 -17.17 -2.30 7.48
CA VAL A 159 -16.66 -3.27 6.50
C VAL A 159 -17.70 -3.62 5.42
N ASN A 160 -18.99 -3.71 5.74
CA ASN A 160 -20.02 -3.98 4.73
C ASN A 160 -20.14 -2.83 3.71
N LYS A 161 -20.21 -1.59 4.20
CA LYS A 161 -20.20 -0.39 3.34
C LYS A 161 -18.91 -0.23 2.57
N PHE A 162 -17.79 -0.68 3.12
CA PHE A 162 -16.52 -0.74 2.39
C PHE A 162 -16.60 -1.65 1.18
N TRP A 163 -17.11 -2.87 1.34
CA TRP A 163 -17.23 -3.80 0.22
C TRP A 163 -18.24 -3.34 -0.84
N GLU A 164 -19.33 -2.67 -0.45
CA GLU A 164 -20.23 -2.00 -1.39
C GLU A 164 -19.47 -0.95 -2.23
N TYR A 165 -18.70 -0.07 -1.59
CA TYR A 165 -17.85 0.92 -2.25
C TYR A 165 -16.80 0.27 -3.17
N TRP A 166 -16.06 -0.72 -2.65
CA TRP A 166 -15.00 -1.42 -3.37
C TRP A 166 -15.52 -2.06 -4.66
N ASN A 167 -16.62 -2.82 -4.56
CA ASN A 167 -17.25 -3.48 -5.70
C ASN A 167 -17.79 -2.45 -6.71
N ASN A 168 -18.29 -1.30 -6.24
CA ASN A 168 -18.71 -0.24 -7.14
C ASN A 168 -17.51 0.31 -7.93
N GLU A 169 -16.43 0.72 -7.26
CA GLU A 169 -15.24 1.29 -7.92
C GLU A 169 -14.59 0.32 -8.91
N MET A 170 -14.45 -0.96 -8.54
CA MET A 170 -13.84 -1.98 -9.40
C MET A 170 -14.57 -2.15 -10.75
N HIS A 171 -15.89 -1.97 -10.79
CA HIS A 171 -16.65 -2.04 -12.05
C HIS A 171 -16.56 -0.79 -12.93
N HIS A 172 -16.08 0.34 -12.40
CA HIS A 172 -16.07 1.62 -13.12
C HIS A 172 -14.75 1.92 -13.83
N PHE A 173 -13.66 1.23 -13.50
CA PHE A 173 -12.36 1.56 -14.07
C PHE A 173 -12.16 0.95 -15.45
N GLU A 174 -11.73 1.80 -16.38
CA GLU A 174 -11.39 1.43 -17.75
C GLU A 174 -9.89 1.17 -17.90
N ASP A 175 -9.55 0.20 -18.74
CA ASP A 175 -8.17 -0.07 -19.14
C ASP A 175 -7.63 1.05 -20.05
N THR A 176 -6.96 2.03 -19.45
CA THR A 176 -6.27 3.08 -20.20
C THR A 176 -4.82 2.69 -20.53
N PRO A 177 -4.18 3.30 -21.55
CA PRO A 177 -2.76 3.06 -21.81
C PRO A 177 -1.83 3.35 -20.63
N ALA A 178 -2.21 4.29 -19.74
CA ALA A 178 -1.46 4.56 -18.52
C ALA A 178 -1.57 3.42 -17.50
N VAL A 179 -2.78 2.90 -17.28
CA VAL A 179 -3.04 1.72 -16.42
C VAL A 179 -2.20 0.54 -16.88
N LEU A 180 -2.28 0.18 -18.16
CA LEU A 180 -1.55 -0.97 -18.71
C LEU A 180 -0.03 -0.81 -18.57
N ARG A 181 0.52 0.37 -18.86
CA ARG A 181 1.96 0.63 -18.76
C ARG A 181 2.45 0.57 -17.31
N VAL A 182 1.76 1.22 -16.38
CA VAL A 182 2.17 1.22 -14.98
C VAL A 182 2.04 -0.18 -14.38
N THR A 183 0.97 -0.91 -14.68
CA THR A 183 0.82 -2.31 -14.25
C THR A 183 1.95 -3.19 -14.80
N GLN A 184 2.36 -3.01 -16.06
CA GLN A 184 3.53 -3.70 -16.60
C GLN A 184 4.82 -3.35 -15.83
N ASP A 185 5.06 -2.07 -15.55
CA ASP A 185 6.24 -1.63 -14.77
C ASP A 185 6.24 -2.20 -13.34
N VAL A 186 5.06 -2.38 -12.73
CA VAL A 186 4.89 -2.99 -11.40
C VAL A 186 5.14 -4.50 -11.42
N LEU A 187 4.60 -5.20 -12.41
CA LEU A 187 4.70 -6.66 -12.53
C LEU A 187 6.07 -7.12 -13.06
N TYR A 188 6.75 -6.29 -13.83
CA TYR A 188 8.03 -6.56 -14.48
C TYR A 188 9.03 -5.44 -14.17
N PRO A 189 9.41 -5.23 -12.89
CA PRO A 189 10.31 -4.14 -12.54
C PRO A 189 11.69 -4.35 -13.17
N HIS A 190 12.21 -3.30 -13.79
CA HIS A 190 13.57 -3.25 -14.31
C HIS A 190 14.52 -2.65 -13.28
N ASN A 191 15.84 -2.85 -13.43
CA ASN A 191 16.86 -2.24 -12.57
C ASN A 191 16.77 -2.60 -11.08
N ILE A 192 16.30 -3.82 -10.76
CA ILE A 192 16.34 -4.34 -9.39
C ILE A 192 17.72 -4.96 -9.08
N PRO A 193 18.17 -4.92 -7.81
CA PRO A 193 19.38 -5.61 -7.40
C PRO A 193 19.33 -7.10 -7.71
N PHE A 194 20.46 -7.68 -8.13
CA PHE A 194 20.50 -9.07 -8.59
C PHE A 194 20.05 -10.08 -7.52
N TRP A 195 20.24 -9.77 -6.23
CA TRP A 195 19.80 -10.62 -5.12
C TRP A 195 18.28 -10.67 -4.94
N LEU A 196 17.52 -9.81 -5.63
CA LEU A 196 16.05 -9.81 -5.62
C LEU A 196 15.42 -10.40 -6.89
N LEU A 197 16.21 -10.96 -7.82
CA LEU A 197 15.69 -11.38 -9.14
C LEU A 197 14.57 -12.43 -9.09
N PHE A 198 14.52 -13.25 -8.04
CA PHE A 198 13.47 -14.27 -7.87
C PHE A 198 12.21 -13.73 -7.18
N VAL A 199 12.23 -12.53 -6.60
CA VAL A 199 11.08 -11.96 -5.89
C VAL A 199 9.96 -11.57 -6.86
N PRO A 200 10.19 -10.79 -7.93
CA PRO A 200 9.12 -10.42 -8.86
C PRO A 200 8.34 -11.56 -9.50
N PRO A 201 8.94 -12.67 -9.99
CA PRO A 201 8.16 -13.76 -10.57
C PRO A 201 7.27 -14.46 -9.54
N ILE A 202 7.73 -14.62 -8.29
CA ILE A 202 6.90 -15.19 -7.21
C ILE A 202 5.76 -14.25 -6.86
N ALA A 203 6.08 -12.97 -6.62
CA ALA A 203 5.07 -11.95 -6.29
C ALA A 203 4.01 -11.82 -7.41
N ARG A 204 4.41 -11.98 -8.67
CA ARG A 204 3.50 -11.96 -9.82
C ARG A 204 2.50 -13.12 -9.80
N VAL A 205 2.93 -14.32 -9.43
CA VAL A 205 2.03 -15.49 -9.33
C VAL A 205 0.92 -15.21 -8.32
N PHE A 206 1.28 -14.72 -7.12
CA PHE A 206 0.30 -14.37 -6.10
C PHE A 206 -0.58 -13.19 -6.53
N THR A 207 0.02 -12.15 -7.12
CA THR A 207 -0.72 -10.99 -7.62
C THR A 207 -1.77 -11.39 -8.67
N ILE A 208 -1.42 -12.24 -9.63
CA ILE A 208 -2.37 -12.74 -10.64
C ILE A 208 -3.48 -13.57 -9.99
N HIS A 209 -3.13 -14.43 -9.02
CA HIS A 209 -4.10 -15.24 -8.29
C HIS A 209 -5.10 -14.36 -7.51
N TRP A 210 -4.63 -13.37 -6.75
CA TRP A 210 -5.50 -12.48 -5.99
C TRP A 210 -6.36 -11.58 -6.89
N LEU A 211 -5.83 -11.14 -8.04
CA LEU A 211 -6.64 -10.40 -9.02
C LEU A 211 -7.77 -11.26 -9.60
N SER A 212 -7.56 -12.57 -9.77
CA SER A 212 -8.60 -13.47 -10.28
C SER A 212 -9.73 -13.74 -9.29
N GLU A 213 -9.50 -13.53 -8.00
CA GLU A 213 -10.53 -13.65 -6.96
C GLU A 213 -11.28 -12.32 -6.73
N ALA A 214 -10.69 -11.20 -7.16
CA ALA A 214 -11.27 -9.87 -7.02
C ALA A 214 -12.20 -9.48 -8.20
N CYS A 215 -12.20 -10.23 -9.30
CA CYS A 215 -12.96 -9.99 -10.53
C CYS A 215 -14.05 -11.03 -10.77
#